data_AF-A0AAN5CKD8-F1
#
_entry.id   AF-A0AAN5CKD8-F1
#
_cell.length_a   1.000
_cell.length_b   1.000
_cell.length_c   1.000
_cell.angle_alpha   90.00
_cell.angle_beta   90.00
_cell.angle_gamma   90.00
#
_symmetry.space_group_name_H-M   'P 1'
#
loop_
_entity.id
_entity.type
_entity.pdbx_description
1 polymer ?
#
loop_
_entity_poly.entity_id
_entity_poly.type
_entity_poly.pdbx_seq_one_letter_code
_entity_poly.pdbx_strand_id
1 'polypeptide(L)'
;VETPSLIFGSLMKQIFLGYMTSLLSVIALDRWVATKAWAWYESSKHSTLLFFLLQEIIHISVSSTIASLLIFVVIGSIVSL
;
A
#
# COMPACT_ATOMS: atom_id res chain seq x y z
N VAL A 1 0.39 -31.65 0.02
CA VAL A 1 -0.57 -30.79 -0.70
C VAL A 1 -1.10 -29.77 0.30
N GLU A 2 -0.33 -28.72 0.56
CA GLU A 2 -0.66 -27.58 1.46
C GLU A 2 -0.04 -26.27 0.93
N THR A 3 0.29 -26.23 -0.36
CA THR A 3 0.97 -25.10 -0.99
C THR A 3 0.11 -23.83 -1.12
N PRO A 4 -1.22 -23.87 -1.39
CA PRO A 4 -1.97 -22.63 -1.62
C PRO A 4 -2.19 -21.79 -0.36
N SER A 5 -2.36 -22.43 0.80
CA SER A 5 -2.52 -21.73 2.09
C SER A 5 -1.23 -21.00 2.49
N LEU A 6 -0.06 -21.61 2.27
CA LEU A 6 1.25 -20.99 2.52
C LEU A 6 1.50 -19.80 1.58
N ILE A 7 1.16 -19.93 0.29
CA ILE A 7 1.29 -18.83 -0.67
C ILE A 7 0.39 -17.65 -0.26
N PHE A 8 -0.86 -17.93 0.12
CA PHE A 8 -1.79 -16.90 0.57
C PHE A 8 -1.31 -16.21 1.86
N GLY A 9 -0.82 -16.97 2.84
CA GLY A 9 -0.24 -16.42 4.06
C GLY A 9 0.99 -15.54 3.79
N SER A 10 1.85 -15.97 2.86
CA SER A 10 2.99 -15.15 2.41
C SER A 10 2.54 -13.87 1.71
N LEU A 11 1.47 -13.92 0.92
CA LEU A 11 0.89 -12.75 0.24
C LEU A 11 0.37 -11.72 1.24
N MET A 12 -0.40 -12.16 2.24
CA MET A 12 -0.88 -11.28 3.30
C MET A 12 0.28 -10.62 4.06
N LYS A 13 1.33 -11.38 4.40
CA LYS A 13 2.52 -10.84 5.07
C LYS A 13 3.22 -9.79 4.22
N GLN A 14 3.40 -10.04 2.92
CA GLN A 14 4.09 -9.11 2.03
C GLN A 14 3.28 -7.83 1.78
N ILE A 15 1.95 -7.93 1.66
CA ILE A 15 1.07 -6.76 1.58
C ILE A 15 1.18 -5.92 2.85
N PHE A 16 1.16 -6.56 4.03
CA PHE A 16 1.31 -5.86 5.29
C PHE A 16 2.66 -5.14 5.41
N LEU A 17 3.76 -5.83 5.07
CA LEU A 17 5.10 -5.24 5.09
C LEU A 17 5.23 -4.09 4.09
N GLY A 18 4.76 -4.30 2.85
CA GLY A 18 4.71 -3.25 1.83
C GLY A 18 3.97 -2.02 2.33
N TYR A 19 2.77 -2.23 2.89
CA TYR A 19 1.93 -1.16 3.43
C TYR A 19 2.64 -0.38 4.54
N MET A 20 3.24 -1.06 5.51
CA MET A 20 3.92 -0.41 6.63
C MET A 20 5.17 0.36 6.19
N THR A 21 5.91 -0.15 5.22
CA THR A 21 7.13 0.51 4.72
C THR A 21 6.82 1.77 3.91
N SER A 22 5.78 1.76 3.06
CA SER A 22 5.40 2.93 2.27
C SER A 22 4.55 3.94 3.07
N LEU A 23 4.09 3.61 4.28
CA LEU A 23 3.25 4.48 5.10
C LEU A 23 3.91 5.83 5.41
N LEU A 24 5.22 5.85 5.64
CA LEU A 24 5.97 7.09 5.85
C LEU A 24 5.91 8.03 4.63
N SER A 25 5.94 7.48 3.42
CA SER A 25 5.86 8.27 2.18
C SER A 25 4.48 8.89 2.00
N VAL A 26 3.43 8.16 2.37
CA VAL A 26 2.03 8.61 2.35
C VAL A 26 1.83 9.74 3.34
N ILE A 27 2.36 9.62 4.56
CA ILE A 27 2.32 10.71 5.55
C ILE A 27 3.09 11.94 5.06
N ALA A 28 4.27 11.75 4.45
CA ALA A 28 5.05 12.86 3.92
C ALA A 28 4.30 13.62 2.81
N LEU A 29 3.61 12.89 1.92
CA LEU A 29 2.74 13.48 0.89
C LEU A 29 1.58 14.26 1.49
N ASP A 30 0.87 13.70 2.48
CA ASP A 30 -0.21 14.41 3.17
C ASP A 30 0.28 15.71 3.81
N ARG A 31 1.43 15.66 4.49
CA ARG A 31 2.05 16.87 5.09
C ARG A 31 2.43 17.90 4.04
N TRP A 32 2.93 17.46 2.89
CA TRP A 32 3.25 18.36 1.79
C TRP A 32 2.00 19.05 1.24
N VAL A 33 0.91 18.32 1.00
CA VAL A 33 -0.36 18.91 0.55
C VAL A 33 -0.93 19.86 1.59
N ALA A 34 -0.88 19.50 2.87
CA ALA A 34 -1.32 20.36 3.97
C ALA A 34 -0.56 21.70 4.02
N THR A 35 0.71 21.75 3.62
CA THR A 35 1.46 23.03 3.55
C THR A 35 0.94 23.99 2.49
N LYS A 36 0.25 23.49 1.45
CA LYS A 36 -0.26 24.29 0.33
C LYS A 36 -1.77 24.52 0.41
N ALA A 37 -2.50 23.56 0.95
CA ALA A 37 -3.96 23.56 0.99
C ALA A 37 -4.52 23.61 2.43
N TRP A 38 -3.80 24.25 3.36
CA TRP A 38 -4.19 24.33 4.78
C TRP A 38 -5.63 24.82 5.00
N ALA A 39 -6.03 25.90 4.32
CA ALA A 39 -7.38 26.46 4.43
C ALA A 39 -8.48 25.49 3.97
N TRP A 40 -8.17 24.56 3.07
CA TRP A 40 -9.09 23.51 2.64
C TRP A 40 -9.26 22.44 3.72
N TYR A 41 -8.17 22.00 4.36
CA TYR A 41 -8.23 21.10 5.52
C TYR A 41 -9.04 21.70 6.67
N GLU A 42 -8.79 22.97 7.00
CA GLU A 42 -9.48 23.67 8.10
C GLU A 42 -10.99 23.80 7.84
N SER A 43 -11.37 23.97 6.57
CA SER A 43 -12.78 24.11 6.17
C SER A 43 -13.63 22.84 6.32
N SER A 44 -13.05 21.71 6.77
CA SER A 44 -13.75 20.45 7.07
C SER A 44 -14.70 19.98 5.97
N LYS A 45 -14.34 20.23 4.70
CA LYS A 45 -15.18 19.87 3.55
C LYS A 45 -15.15 18.36 3.31
N HIS A 46 -16.26 17.80 2.84
CA HIS A 46 -16.37 16.39 2.43
C HIS A 46 -15.31 15.97 1.39
N SER A 47 -14.78 16.90 0.60
CA SER A 47 -13.69 16.63 -0.34
C SER A 47 -12.40 16.15 0.35
N THR A 48 -12.16 16.51 1.61
CA THR A 48 -10.99 16.04 2.38
C THR A 48 -11.06 14.54 2.65
N LEU A 49 -12.26 14.02 2.93
CA LEU A 49 -12.48 12.58 3.12
C LEU A 49 -12.25 11.82 1.81
N LEU A 50 -12.68 12.37 0.67
CA LEU A 50 -12.43 11.78 -0.64
C LEU A 50 -10.94 11.72 -0.98
N PHE A 51 -10.18 12.74 -0.58
CA PHE A 51 -8.72 12.76 -0.76
C PHE A 51 -8.04 11.66 0.06
N PHE A 52 -8.38 11.49 1.33
CA PHE A 52 -7.85 10.40 2.15
C PHE A 52 -8.23 9.02 1.61
N LEU A 53 -9.47 8.86 1.14
CA LEU A 53 -9.92 7.61 0.52
C LEU A 53 -9.12 7.30 -0.76
N LEU A 54 -8.90 8.30 -1.62
CA LEU A 54 -8.10 8.14 -2.83
C LEU A 54 -6.64 7.81 -2.50
N GLN A 55 -6.07 8.45 -1.48
CA GLN A 55 -4.74 8.18 -0.98
C GLN A 55 -4.60 6.73 -0.47
N GLU A 56 -5.58 6.25 0.29
CA GLU A 56 -5.61 4.87 0.78
C GLU A 56 -5.74 3.85 -0.37
N ILE A 57 -6.58 4.12 -1.37
CA ILE A 57 -6.71 3.25 -2.55
C ILE A 57 -5.39 3.13 -3.30
N ILE A 58 -4.71 4.27 -3.53
CA ILE A 58 -3.40 4.26 -4.21
C ILE A 58 -2.39 3.46 -3.39
N HIS A 59 -2.32 3.69 -2.08
CA HIS A 59 -1.37 3.01 -1.20
C HIS A 59 -1.60 1.49 -1.15
N ILE A 60 -2.85 1.04 -1.02
CA ILE A 60 -3.21 -0.39 -1.06
C ILE A 60 -2.85 -0.98 -2.43
N SER A 61 -3.14 -0.28 -3.53
CA SER A 61 -2.84 -0.79 -4.88
C SER A 61 -1.33 -0.97 -5.13
N VAL A 62 -0.51 -0.01 -4.69
CA VAL A 62 0.95 -0.09 -4.79
C VAL A 62 1.49 -1.24 -3.92
N SER A 63 1.05 -1.33 -2.67
CA SER A 63 1.47 -2.41 -1.77
C SER A 63 1.10 -3.80 -2.30
N SER A 64 -0.12 -3.97 -2.80
CA SER A 64 -0.58 -5.22 -3.40
C SER A 64 0.23 -5.63 -4.63
N THR A 65 0.57 -4.65 -5.48
CA THR A 65 1.38 -4.90 -6.68
C THR A 65 2.79 -5.36 -6.33
N ILE A 66 3.45 -4.67 -5.38
CA ILE A 66 4.79 -5.03 -4.91
C ILE A 66 4.80 -6.42 -4.28
N ALA A 67 3.81 -6.72 -3.43
CA ALA A 67 3.67 -8.02 -2.78
C ALA A 67 3.49 -9.16 -3.79
N SER A 68 2.67 -8.93 -4.83
CA SER A 68 2.44 -9.92 -5.89
C SER A 68 3.70 -10.19 -6.71
N LEU A 69 4.45 -9.14 -7.06
CA LEU A 69 5.72 -9.27 -7.78
C LEU A 69 6.77 -10.04 -6.96
N LEU A 70 6.91 -9.72 -5.67
CA LEU A 70 7.87 -10.40 -4.79
C LEU A 70 7.59 -11.91 -4.70
N ILE A 71 6.32 -12.29 -4.58
CA ILE A 71 5.95 -13.70 -4.48
C ILE A 71 6.14 -14.42 -5.80
N PHE A 72 5.81 -13.78 -6.92
CA PHE A 72 6.06 -14.35 -8.24
C PHE A 72 7.55 -14.63 -8.47
N VAL A 73 8.42 -13.71 -8.06
CA VAL A 73 9.89 -13.89 -8.13
C VAL A 73 10.34 -15.05 -7.24
N VAL A 74 9.84 -15.13 -5.99
CA VAL A 74 10.21 -16.22 -5.07
C VAL A 74 9.77 -17.58 -5.62
N ILE A 75 8.55 -17.71 -6.12
CA ILE A 75 8.06 -18.96 -6.71
C ILE A 75 8.88 -19.33 -7.95
N GLY A 76 9.14 -18.38 -8.84
CA GLY A 76 9.98 -18.61 -10.03
C GLY A 76 11.40 -19.08 -9.68
N SER A 77 11.98 -18.53 -8.61
CA SER A 77 13.31 -18.96 -8.14
C SER A 77 13.35 -20.38 -7.57
N ILE A 78 12.25 -20.84 -6.96
CA ILE A 78 12.13 -22.21 -6.42
C ILE A 78 11.95 -23.22 -7.56
N VAL A 79 11.18 -22.88 -8.60
CA VAL A 79 10.89 -23.77 -9.73
C VAL A 79 12.10 -23.96 -10.66
N SER A 80 13.07 -23.04 -10.64
CA SER A 80 14.27 -23.09 -11.48
C SER A 80 15.46 -23.82 -10.85
N LEU A 81 15.32 -24.32 -9.61
CA LEU A 81 16.27 -25.16 -8.87
C LEU A 81 15.88 -26.64 -9.00
#